data_AF-A0A378UT89-F1
#
_entry.id   AF-A0A378UT89-F1
#
_cell.length_a   1.000
_cell.length_b   1.000
_cell.length_c   1.000
_cell.angle_alpha   90.00
_cell.angle_beta   90.00
_cell.angle_gamma   90.00
#
_symmetry.space_group_name_H-M   'P 1'
#
loop_
_entity.id
_entity.type
_entity.pdbx_description
1 polymer ?
#
loop_
_entity_poly.entity_id
_entity_poly.type
_entity_poly.pdbx_seq_one_letter_code
_entity_poly.pdbx_strand_id
1 'polypeptide(L)'
;MIDVLPDMPQGVFGIRVSGRVRGDDLREFRPTMDELLESGEIRIVEVISPDYEGFGPGGLVEDLKLGFGELLRHHSAFKRIAVVSDFEWVAHAMHAFAWMVPGELKVFGLRELDAAKEWAAG
;
A
#
# COMPACT_ATOMS: atom_id res chain seq x y z
N MET A 1 5.93 -11.32 -2.28
CA MET A 1 6.22 -11.22 -0.83
C MET A 1 5.81 -9.85 -0.33
N ILE A 2 5.36 -9.77 0.92
CA ILE A 2 4.98 -8.53 1.61
C ILE A 2 5.80 -8.47 2.91
N ASP A 3 6.65 -7.46 3.04
CA ASP A 3 7.50 -7.25 4.22
C ASP A 3 7.10 -5.96 4.94
N VAL A 4 6.98 -6.00 6.27
CA VAL A 4 6.75 -4.80 7.08
C VAL A 4 8.06 -4.04 7.26
N LEU A 5 8.02 -2.72 7.07
CA LEU A 5 9.17 -1.83 7.23
C LEU A 5 9.25 -1.33 8.69
N PRO A 6 10.36 -1.59 9.42
CA PRO A 6 10.46 -1.24 10.83
C PRO A 6 10.70 0.27 11.07
N ASP A 7 11.36 0.95 10.13
CA ASP A 7 11.80 2.34 10.32
C ASP A 7 10.78 3.34 9.77
N MET A 8 9.60 3.39 10.41
CA MET A 8 8.51 4.29 10.05
C MET A 8 8.26 5.36 11.12
N PRO A 9 7.88 6.59 10.71
CA PRO A 9 7.38 7.59 11.65
C PRO A 9 6.20 7.06 12.47
N GLN A 10 6.01 7.61 13.67
CA GLN A 10 4.90 7.21 14.53
C GLN A 10 3.56 7.36 13.82
N GLY A 11 2.74 6.31 13.83
CA GLY A 11 1.43 6.29 13.18
C GLY A 11 1.48 6.14 11.65
N VAL A 12 2.66 5.91 11.07
CA VAL A 12 2.84 5.53 9.67
C VAL A 12 3.16 4.04 9.60
N PHE A 13 2.40 3.34 8.77
CA PHE A 13 2.63 1.94 8.50
C PHE A 13 3.38 1.76 7.19
N GLY A 14 4.45 0.97 7.22
CA GLY A 14 5.32 0.78 6.07
C GLY A 14 5.31 -0.66 5.59
N ILE A 15 5.14 -0.86 4.29
CA ILE A 15 5.26 -2.18 3.66
C ILE A 15 6.15 -2.11 2.43
N ARG A 16 6.77 -3.22 2.10
CA ARG A 16 7.47 -3.46 0.85
C ARG A 16 6.86 -4.65 0.16
N VAL A 17 6.55 -4.50 -1.13
CA VAL A 17 6.17 -5.60 -2.00
C VAL A 17 7.32 -5.92 -2.95
N SER A 18 7.61 -7.20 -3.14
CA SER A 18 8.73 -7.70 -3.94
C SER A 18 8.39 -9.05 -4.57
N GLY A 19 9.13 -9.40 -5.63
CA GLY A 19 8.88 -10.60 -6.41
C GLY A 19 7.42 -10.73 -6.84
N ARG A 20 6.89 -11.95 -6.71
CA ARG A 20 5.50 -12.26 -7.00
C ARG A 20 4.68 -12.31 -5.72
N VAL A 21 3.69 -11.43 -5.58
CA VAL A 21 2.76 -11.47 -4.45
C VAL A 21 1.72 -12.58 -4.67
N ARG A 22 1.58 -13.46 -3.69
CA ARG A 22 0.68 -14.62 -3.69
C ARG A 22 -0.46 -14.41 -2.70
N GLY A 23 -1.52 -15.21 -2.83
CA GLY A 23 -2.64 -15.18 -1.89
C GLY A 23 -2.25 -15.52 -0.44
N ASP A 24 -1.21 -16.33 -0.24
CA ASP A 24 -0.65 -16.60 1.10
C ASP A 24 -0.05 -15.34 1.73
N ASP A 25 0.72 -14.55 0.96
CA ASP A 25 1.30 -13.29 1.45
C ASP A 25 0.19 -12.34 1.95
N LEU A 26 -0.92 -12.26 1.21
CA LEU A 26 -2.07 -11.41 1.59
C LEU A 26 -2.78 -11.94 2.84
N ARG A 27 -2.91 -13.26 3.01
CA ARG A 27 -3.51 -13.87 4.20
C ARG A 27 -2.67 -13.64 5.44
N GLU A 28 -1.35 -13.76 5.31
CA GLU A 28 -0.41 -13.49 6.40
C GLU A 28 -0.39 -12.01 6.79
N PHE A 29 -0.59 -11.12 5.81
CA PHE A 29 -0.64 -9.68 6.04
C PHE A 29 -1.98 -9.18 6.61
N ARG A 30 -3.08 -9.91 6.41
CA ARG A 30 -4.43 -9.48 6.80
C ARG A 30 -4.56 -9.09 8.28
N PRO A 31 -4.07 -9.87 9.27
CA PRO A 31 -4.18 -9.49 10.69
C PRO A 31 -3.54 -8.12 11.00
N THR A 32 -2.39 -7.82 10.37
CA THR A 32 -1.74 -6.52 10.53
C THR A 32 -2.56 -5.39 9.94
N MET A 33 -3.27 -5.63 8.84
CA MET A 33 -4.18 -4.64 8.26
C MET A 33 -5.43 -4.44 9.13
N ASP A 34 -5.97 -5.52 9.71
CA ASP A 34 -7.12 -5.45 10.62
C ASP A 34 -6.78 -4.58 11.86
N GLU A 35 -5.60 -4.76 12.46
CA GLU A 35 -5.11 -3.93 13.57
C GLU A 35 -5.00 -2.43 13.20
N LEU A 36 -4.55 -2.12 11.98
CA LEU A 36 -4.47 -0.75 11.49
C LEU A 36 -5.86 -0.15 11.26
N LEU A 37 -6.81 -0.93 10.76
CA LEU A 37 -8.20 -0.50 10.55
C LEU A 37 -8.89 -0.17 11.88
N GLU A 38 -8.58 -0.92 12.95
CA GLU A 38 -9.09 -0.64 14.30
C GLU A 38 -8.55 0.65 14.91
N SER A 39 -7.36 1.11 14.50
CA SER A 39 -6.77 2.37 14.99
C SER A 39 -7.55 3.62 14.58
N GLY A 40 -8.42 3.52 13.57
CA GLY A 40 -9.28 4.60 13.07
C GLY A 40 -8.57 5.63 12.18
N GLU A 41 -7.24 5.56 12.05
CA GLU A 41 -6.48 6.44 11.18
C GLU A 41 -5.32 5.69 10.51
N ILE A 42 -5.34 5.64 9.18
CA ILE A 42 -4.42 4.84 8.38
C ILE A 42 -3.54 5.75 7.53
N ARG A 43 -2.24 5.70 7.78
CA ARG A 43 -1.18 6.29 6.95
C ARG A 43 -0.27 5.17 6.47
N ILE A 44 -0.08 5.03 5.17
CA ILE A 44 0.68 3.92 4.58
C ILE A 44 1.80 4.45 3.70
N VAL A 45 2.97 3.81 3.78
CA VAL A 45 4.05 3.89 2.81
C VAL A 45 4.22 2.49 2.18
N GLU A 46 3.86 2.34 0.92
CA GLU A 46 4.03 1.11 0.16
C GLU A 46 5.23 1.25 -0.79
N VAL A 47 6.24 0.42 -0.61
CA VAL A 47 7.43 0.37 -1.46
C VAL A 47 7.30 -0.78 -2.46
N ILE A 48 7.22 -0.47 -3.74
CA ILE A 48 7.22 -1.47 -4.81
C ILE A 48 8.66 -1.70 -5.25
N SER A 49 9.19 -2.87 -4.92
CA SER A 49 10.59 -3.21 -5.20
C SER A 49 10.83 -3.41 -6.69
N PRO A 50 12.04 -3.12 -7.22
CA PRO A 50 12.35 -3.28 -8.65
C PRO A 50 12.15 -4.69 -9.21
N ASP A 51 12.19 -5.71 -8.35
CA ASP A 51 11.96 -7.12 -8.68
C ASP A 51 10.47 -7.52 -8.62
N TYR A 52 9.56 -6.57 -8.43
CA TYR A 52 8.13 -6.83 -8.39
C TYR A 52 7.63 -7.36 -9.74
N GLU A 53 7.07 -8.56 -9.74
CA GLU A 53 6.54 -9.26 -10.92
C GLU A 53 5.01 -9.16 -11.04
N GLY A 54 4.39 -8.36 -10.17
CA GLY A 54 2.94 -8.37 -10.01
C GLY A 54 2.45 -9.54 -9.15
N PHE A 55 1.18 -9.84 -9.31
CA PHE A 55 0.54 -10.93 -8.59
C PHE A 55 0.66 -12.25 -9.35
N GLY A 56 0.58 -13.38 -8.63
CA GLY A 56 0.66 -14.71 -9.23
C GLY A 56 -0.47 -15.07 -10.21
N PRO A 57 -0.25 -16.07 -11.10
CA PRO A 57 -1.30 -16.60 -11.97
C PRO A 57 -2.53 -17.02 -11.15
N GLY A 58 -3.71 -16.47 -11.47
CA GLY A 58 -4.99 -16.75 -10.79
C GLY A 58 -5.31 -15.89 -9.55
N GLY A 59 -4.37 -15.05 -9.07
CA GLY A 59 -4.45 -14.44 -7.75
C GLY A 59 -4.82 -12.96 -7.69
N LEU A 60 -5.75 -12.46 -8.51
CA LEU A 60 -6.01 -11.01 -8.55
C LEU A 60 -7.45 -10.53 -8.52
N VAL A 61 -8.44 -11.30 -8.95
CA VAL A 61 -9.78 -10.73 -9.04
C VAL A 61 -10.48 -10.77 -7.68
N GLU A 62 -10.34 -11.86 -6.94
CA GLU A 62 -11.12 -12.09 -5.72
C GLU A 62 -10.50 -11.39 -4.50
N ASP A 63 -9.16 -11.44 -4.37
CA ASP A 63 -8.45 -10.79 -3.27
C ASP A 63 -8.36 -9.26 -3.43
N LEU A 64 -8.20 -8.73 -4.65
CA LEU A 64 -8.34 -7.28 -4.86
C LEU A 64 -9.76 -6.84 -4.51
N LYS A 65 -10.81 -7.58 -4.89
CA LYS A 65 -12.19 -7.22 -4.52
C LYS A 65 -12.39 -7.18 -3.01
N LEU A 66 -11.75 -8.07 -2.26
CA LEU A 66 -11.78 -8.04 -0.79
C LEU A 66 -11.04 -6.81 -0.25
N GLY A 67 -9.83 -6.53 -0.76
CA GLY A 67 -9.07 -5.34 -0.38
C GLY A 67 -9.78 -4.03 -0.73
N PHE A 68 -10.36 -3.92 -1.93
CA PHE A 68 -11.21 -2.81 -2.36
C PHE A 68 -12.49 -2.72 -1.52
N GLY A 69 -13.09 -3.85 -1.16
CA GLY A 69 -14.26 -3.90 -0.29
C GLY A 69 -13.97 -3.33 1.09
N GLU A 70 -12.83 -3.69 1.68
CA GLU A 70 -12.39 -3.17 2.97
C GLU A 70 -11.99 -1.68 2.88
N LEU A 71 -11.31 -1.29 1.80
CA LEU A 71 -10.98 0.11 1.50
C LEU A 71 -12.23 0.99 1.39
N LEU A 72 -13.29 0.48 0.76
CA LEU A 72 -14.57 1.17 0.63
C LEU A 72 -15.35 1.22 1.95
N ARG A 73 -15.26 0.18 2.79
CA ARG A 73 -15.90 0.14 4.12
C ARG A 73 -15.24 1.07 5.13
N HIS A 74 -13.92 1.13 5.10
CA HIS A 74 -13.09 1.95 6.01
C HIS A 74 -12.56 3.21 5.32
N HIS A 75 -13.27 3.68 4.29
CA HIS A 75 -12.87 4.79 3.44
C HIS A 75 -12.46 6.02 4.29
N SER A 76 -13.22 6.39 5.33
CA SER A 76 -12.87 7.55 6.18
C SER A 76 -11.56 7.44 6.98
N ALA A 77 -11.02 6.22 7.18
CA ALA A 77 -9.82 5.98 7.98
C ALA A 77 -8.52 6.27 7.21
N PHE A 78 -8.48 6.07 5.89
CA PHE A 78 -7.27 6.33 5.10
C PHE A 78 -7.03 7.83 4.95
N LYS A 79 -5.89 8.31 5.45
CA LYS A 79 -5.50 9.73 5.39
C LYS A 79 -4.44 10.00 4.36
N ARG A 80 -3.37 9.19 4.35
CA ARG A 80 -2.24 9.36 3.44
C ARG A 80 -1.72 8.02 2.97
N ILE A 81 -1.58 7.86 1.66
CA ILE A 81 -1.00 6.68 1.02
C ILE A 81 0.15 7.14 0.13
N ALA A 82 1.38 6.82 0.52
CA ALA A 82 2.57 7.07 -0.27
C ALA A 82 2.96 5.78 -0.99
N VAL A 83 3.01 5.81 -2.32
CA VAL A 83 3.50 4.70 -3.14
C VAL A 83 4.89 5.04 -3.63
N VAL A 84 5.88 4.21 -3.32
CA VAL A 84 7.28 4.44 -3.64
C VAL A 84 7.71 3.43 -4.70
N SER A 85 7.96 3.90 -5.92
CA SER A 85 8.25 3.03 -7.08
C SER A 85 8.92 3.80 -8.21
N ASP A 86 9.84 3.14 -8.92
CA ASP A 86 10.44 3.65 -10.16
C ASP A 86 9.78 3.09 -11.43
N PHE A 87 8.69 2.32 -11.30
CA PHE A 87 7.95 1.80 -12.44
C PHE A 87 7.05 2.88 -13.06
N GLU A 88 7.25 3.18 -14.35
CA GLU A 88 6.42 4.17 -15.06
C GLU A 88 4.93 3.82 -15.04
N TRP A 89 4.57 2.54 -15.13
CA TRP A 89 3.17 2.11 -15.13
C TRP A 89 2.46 2.37 -13.78
N VAL A 90 3.19 2.45 -12.66
CA VAL A 90 2.61 2.68 -11.33
C VAL A 90 2.00 4.07 -11.25
N ALA A 91 2.68 5.09 -11.76
CA ALA A 91 2.15 6.45 -11.79
C ALA A 91 0.82 6.52 -12.58
N HIS A 92 0.75 5.81 -13.70
CA HIS A 92 -0.46 5.75 -14.54
C HIS A 92 -1.61 5.00 -13.85
N ALA A 93 -1.31 3.85 -13.22
CA ALA A 93 -2.30 3.09 -12.48
C ALA A 93 -2.85 3.89 -11.29
N MET A 94 -1.97 4.53 -10.52
CA MET A 94 -2.38 5.36 -9.39
C MET A 94 -3.20 6.57 -9.82
N HIS A 95 -2.84 7.24 -10.92
CA HIS A 95 -3.65 8.33 -11.46
C HIS A 95 -5.07 7.86 -11.87
N ALA A 96 -5.19 6.65 -12.41
CA ALA A 96 -6.48 6.07 -12.78
C ALA A 96 -7.35 5.66 -11.58
N PHE A 97 -6.74 5.39 -10.41
CA PHE A 97 -7.44 4.87 -9.23
C PHE A 97 -7.46 5.81 -8.02
N ALA A 98 -6.73 6.92 -8.05
CA ALA A 98 -6.62 7.88 -6.94
C ALA A 98 -7.97 8.46 -6.50
N TRP A 99 -8.93 8.61 -7.43
CA TRP A 99 -10.27 9.11 -7.12
C TRP A 99 -11.11 8.16 -6.25
N MET A 100 -10.72 6.89 -6.13
CA MET A 100 -11.34 5.92 -5.22
C MET A 100 -10.69 5.93 -3.83
N VAL A 101 -9.58 6.66 -3.66
CA VAL A 101 -8.90 6.79 -2.39
C VAL A 101 -9.49 8.01 -1.66
N PRO A 102 -10.03 7.83 -0.45
CA PRO A 102 -10.63 8.90 0.38
C PRO A 102 -9.64 9.97 0.82
N GLY A 103 -8.41 9.52 1.06
CA GLY A 103 -7.33 10.32 1.58
C GLY A 103 -6.43 10.86 0.47
N GLU A 104 -5.31 11.43 0.87
CA GLU A 104 -4.29 11.87 -0.07
C GLU A 104 -3.49 10.66 -0.57
N LEU A 105 -3.27 10.59 -1.87
CA LEU A 105 -2.37 9.62 -2.49
C LEU A 105 -1.24 10.35 -3.21
N LYS A 106 0.00 9.90 -3.01
CA LYS A 106 1.16 10.45 -3.69
C LYS A 106 2.16 9.36 -4.08
N VAL A 107 2.74 9.50 -5.27
CA VAL A 107 3.78 8.61 -5.79
C VAL A 107 5.14 9.27 -5.65
N PHE A 108 6.15 8.49 -5.25
CA PHE A 108 7.53 8.89 -5.04
C PHE A 108 8.46 7.90 -5.75
N GLY A 109 9.64 8.34 -6.17
CA GLY A 109 10.70 7.44 -6.63
C GLY A 109 11.35 6.67 -5.47
N LEU A 110 12.03 5.55 -5.76
CA LEU A 110 12.70 4.75 -4.72
C LEU A 110 13.75 5.53 -3.92
N ARG A 111 14.37 6.54 -4.55
CA ARG A 111 15.34 7.45 -3.91
C ARG A 111 14.69 8.48 -2.98
N GLU A 112 13.38 8.61 -3.02
CA GLU A 112 12.59 9.57 -2.24
C GLU A 112 11.85 8.88 -1.07
N LEU A 113 12.26 7.66 -0.69
CA LEU A 113 11.60 6.91 0.38
C LEU A 113 11.49 7.71 1.69
N ASP A 114 12.54 8.43 2.09
CA ASP A 114 12.49 9.23 3.33
C ASP A 114 11.50 10.40 3.20
N ALA A 115 11.46 11.07 2.04
CA ALA A 115 10.46 12.10 1.78
C ALA A 115 9.03 11.54 1.75
N ALA A 116 8.85 10.30 1.27
CA ALA A 116 7.57 9.60 1.30
C ALA A 116 7.10 9.31 2.73
N LYS A 117 8.02 8.88 3.61
CA LYS A 117 7.75 8.67 5.05
C LYS A 117 7.34 9.97 5.74
N GLU A 118 8.10 11.03 5.55
CA GLU A 118 7.82 12.35 6.13
C GLU A 118 6.46 12.89 5.65
N TRP A 119 6.20 12.79 4.35
CA TRP A 119 4.91 13.21 3.79
C TRP A 119 3.76 12.37 4.33
N ALA A 120 3.92 11.05 4.47
CA ALA A 120 2.87 10.20 5.02
C ALA A 120 2.55 10.55 6.49
N ALA A 121 3.55 10.97 7.27
CA ALA A 121 3.40 11.30 8.68
C ALA A 121 2.49 12.52 8.94
N GLY A 122 2.48 13.52 8.04
CA GLY A 122 1.68 14.73 8.21
C GLY A 122 2.49 15.99 8.06
#